data_AF-A0A6N7P203-F1
#
_entry.id   AF-A0A6N7P203-F1
#
_cell.length_a   1.000
_cell.length_b   1.000
_cell.length_c   1.000
_cell.angle_alpha   90.00
_cell.angle_beta   90.00
_cell.angle_gamma   90.00
#
_symmetry.space_group_name_H-M   'P 1'
#
loop_
_entity.id
_entity.type
_entity.pdbx_description
1 polymer ?
#
loop_
_entity_poly.entity_id
_entity_poly.type
_entity_poly.pdbx_seq_one_letter_code
_entity_poly.pdbx_strand_id
1 'polypeptide(L)'
;MNAVRRYICWWTVYFLGIYVHLFSKFSSLKILKSEKIMLLKEDLRKIAQNRLKDSNILLQNKRYSAAMYLAGYAIELMLKLKICGLLRFKRGFPENETEFNAYKATADGASLLSTTITKLRQIKNHNLADLLKYSGKEVAVLARCPGEWAGISGWGPDQRYSARIIRKATAAEFIRNSKIIIENL
;
A
#
# COMPACT_ATOMS: atom_id res chain seq x y z
N MET A 1 67.87 -33.94 -26.75
CA MET A 1 66.51 -34.20 -27.28
C MET A 1 65.80 -35.16 -26.36
N ASN A 2 64.51 -34.90 -26.11
CA ASN A 2 63.52 -35.68 -25.34
C ASN A 2 63.44 -35.43 -23.82
N ALA A 3 62.58 -34.49 -23.42
CA ALA A 3 61.64 -34.64 -22.30
C ALA A 3 60.82 -33.36 -22.12
N VAL A 4 59.59 -33.29 -22.66
CA VAL A 4 58.57 -32.40 -22.09
C VAL A 4 57.25 -33.17 -22.00
N ARG A 5 56.92 -33.48 -20.75
CA ARG A 5 55.71 -34.15 -20.29
C ARG A 5 54.49 -33.31 -20.62
N ARG A 6 53.44 -33.99 -21.09
CA ARG A 6 52.07 -33.51 -21.22
C ARG A 6 51.52 -33.10 -19.84
N TYR A 7 51.31 -31.81 -19.62
CA TYR A 7 50.44 -31.33 -18.56
C TYR A 7 49.02 -31.25 -19.10
N ILE A 8 48.23 -32.25 -18.73
CA ILE A 8 46.79 -32.29 -18.87
C ILE A 8 46.22 -31.14 -18.03
N CYS A 9 45.55 -30.20 -18.69
CA CYS A 9 44.97 -29.01 -18.07
C CYS A 9 43.78 -29.43 -17.19
N TRP A 10 44.01 -29.55 -15.88
CA TRP A 10 43.00 -29.87 -14.86
C TRP A 10 42.03 -28.71 -14.53
N TRP A 11 42.09 -27.59 -15.25
CA TRP A 11 41.30 -26.40 -14.93
C TRP A 11 39.87 -26.38 -15.51
N THR A 12 39.53 -27.25 -16.46
CA THR A 12 38.19 -27.27 -17.08
C THR A 12 37.16 -28.10 -16.33
N VAL A 13 37.57 -29.00 -15.44
CA VAL A 13 36.63 -29.89 -14.72
C VAL A 13 36.12 -29.26 -13.42
N TYR A 14 36.88 -28.36 -12.79
CA TYR A 14 36.45 -27.71 -11.54
C TYR A 14 35.47 -26.54 -11.72
N PHE A 15 35.40 -25.93 -12.92
CA PHE A 15 34.50 -24.80 -13.16
C PHE A 15 33.07 -25.19 -13.55
N LEU A 16 32.84 -26.39 -14.11
CA LEU A 16 31.49 -26.87 -14.42
C LEU A 16 30.76 -27.51 -13.22
N GLY A 17 31.49 -28.07 -12.24
CA GLY A 17 30.89 -28.75 -11.08
C GLY A 17 30.20 -27.79 -10.10
N ILE A 18 30.71 -26.57 -9.94
CA ILE A 18 30.14 -25.57 -9.02
C ILE A 18 28.85 -24.97 -9.61
N TYR A 19 28.77 -24.80 -10.93
CA TYR A 19 27.60 -24.24 -11.59
C TYR A 19 26.38 -25.17 -11.51
N VAL A 20 26.55 -26.48 -11.69
CA VAL A 20 25.44 -27.44 -11.62
C VAL A 20 24.89 -27.59 -10.20
N HIS A 21 25.75 -27.47 -9.18
CA HIS A 21 25.32 -27.52 -7.77
C HIS A 21 24.66 -26.21 -7.29
N LEU A 22 25.06 -25.05 -7.84
CA LEU A 22 24.34 -23.79 -7.59
C LEU A 22 22.99 -23.72 -8.33
N PHE A 23 22.88 -24.28 -9.53
CA PHE A 23 21.63 -24.26 -10.30
C PHE A 23 20.57 -25.23 -9.76
N SER A 24 20.99 -26.37 -9.20
CA SER A 24 20.10 -27.35 -8.55
C SER A 24 19.48 -26.84 -7.24
N LYS A 25 20.17 -25.92 -6.53
CA LYS A 25 19.59 -25.23 -5.36
C LYS A 25 18.72 -24.02 -5.74
N PHE A 26 18.89 -23.47 -6.94
CA PHE A 26 18.09 -22.33 -7.42
C PHE A 26 16.71 -22.73 -7.96
N SER A 27 16.49 -23.99 -8.33
CA SER A 27 15.16 -24.54 -8.64
C SER A 27 14.26 -24.75 -7.41
N SER A 28 14.79 -24.51 -6.20
CA SER A 28 14.03 -24.52 -4.94
C SER A 28 13.67 -23.14 -4.40
N LEU A 29 14.11 -22.04 -5.05
CA LEU A 29 13.35 -20.80 -4.97
C LEU A 29 12.11 -20.99 -5.85
N LYS A 30 11.12 -21.68 -5.29
CA LYS A 30 9.73 -21.38 -5.61
C LYS A 30 9.64 -19.87 -5.52
N ILE A 31 9.56 -19.25 -6.69
CA ILE A 31 9.03 -17.92 -6.88
C ILE A 31 7.84 -17.88 -5.92
N LEU A 32 7.97 -17.13 -4.83
CA LEU A 32 6.85 -16.74 -4.01
C LEU A 32 5.99 -15.97 -4.98
N LYS A 33 5.13 -16.70 -5.68
CA LYS A 33 3.93 -16.17 -6.30
C LYS A 33 3.36 -15.38 -5.15
N SER A 34 3.41 -14.07 -5.24
CA SER A 34 2.65 -13.19 -4.40
C SER A 34 1.21 -13.60 -4.67
N GLU A 35 0.73 -14.63 -3.96
CA GLU A 35 -0.68 -14.78 -3.70
C GLU A 35 -1.01 -13.44 -3.08
N LYS A 36 -1.70 -12.62 -3.86
CA LYS A 36 -2.12 -11.30 -3.43
C LYS A 36 -3.19 -11.52 -2.37
N ILE A 37 -2.72 -11.83 -1.17
CA ILE A 37 -3.54 -12.09 0.00
C ILE A 37 -4.21 -10.75 0.34
N MET A 38 -5.52 -10.81 0.62
CA MET A 38 -6.32 -9.73 1.18
C MET A 38 -5.51 -8.83 2.12
N LEU A 39 -5.68 -7.51 2.00
CA LEU A 39 -4.98 -6.53 2.84
C LEU A 39 -5.47 -6.61 4.29
N LEU A 40 -4.69 -7.26 5.17
CA LEU A 40 -5.06 -7.47 6.57
C LEU A 40 -5.18 -6.16 7.35
N LYS A 41 -6.07 -6.13 8.33
CA LYS A 41 -6.30 -4.93 9.16
C LYS A 41 -5.04 -4.44 9.88
N GLU A 42 -4.27 -5.36 10.43
CA GLU A 42 -3.02 -5.04 11.14
C GLU A 42 -1.98 -4.46 10.18
N ASP A 43 -1.89 -5.03 8.99
CA ASP A 43 -0.97 -4.57 7.96
C ASP A 43 -1.38 -3.21 7.42
N LEU A 44 -2.67 -2.96 7.20
CA LEU A 44 -3.16 -1.65 6.78
C LEU A 44 -2.71 -0.53 7.73
N ARG A 45 -2.85 -0.74 9.05
CA ARG A 45 -2.40 0.24 10.05
C ARG A 45 -0.88 0.42 10.02
N LYS A 46 -0.13 -0.69 10.02
CA LYS A 46 1.35 -0.65 10.02
C LYS A 46 1.88 0.03 8.74
N ILE A 47 1.33 -0.32 7.58
CA ILE A 47 1.69 0.28 6.29
C ILE A 47 1.36 1.77 6.29
N ALA A 48 0.18 2.19 6.74
CA ALA A 48 -0.19 3.60 6.81
C ALA A 48 0.78 4.41 7.68
N GLN A 49 1.11 3.90 8.88
CA GLN A 49 2.07 4.54 9.79
C GLN A 49 3.47 4.63 9.17
N ASN A 50 3.93 3.56 8.52
CA ASN A 50 5.21 3.56 7.82
C ASN A 50 5.23 4.57 6.66
N ARG A 51 4.13 4.70 5.91
CA ARG A 51 4.02 5.68 4.82
C ARG A 51 4.05 7.12 5.31
N LEU A 52 3.48 7.41 6.49
CA LEU A 52 3.67 8.72 7.13
C LEU A 52 5.13 8.93 7.58
N LYS A 53 5.82 7.92 8.09
CA LYS A 53 7.25 8.04 8.43
C LYS A 53 8.07 8.34 7.18
N ASP A 54 7.85 7.57 6.11
CA ASP A 54 8.49 7.75 4.80
C ASP A 54 8.23 9.16 4.26
N SER A 55 6.99 9.68 4.38
CA SER A 55 6.67 11.03 3.92
C SER A 55 7.47 12.12 4.65
N ASN A 56 7.71 11.96 5.95
CA ASN A 56 8.55 12.91 6.71
C ASN A 56 10.01 12.84 6.25
N ILE A 57 10.55 11.65 6.00
CA ILE A 57 11.92 11.47 5.47
C ILE A 57 12.05 12.14 4.10
N LEU A 58 11.08 11.94 3.20
CA LEU A 58 11.08 12.57 1.89
C LEU A 58 10.98 14.10 1.96
N LEU A 59 10.19 14.64 2.89
CA LEU A 59 10.10 16.08 3.14
C LEU A 59 11.46 16.66 3.54
N GLN A 60 12.19 15.98 4.44
CA GLN A 60 13.53 16.39 4.86
C GLN A 60 14.54 16.35 3.71
N ASN A 61 14.41 15.36 2.82
CA ASN A 61 15.26 15.16 1.65
C ASN A 61 14.81 15.95 0.40
N LYS A 62 13.99 17.00 0.58
CA LYS A 62 13.52 17.90 -0.49
C LYS A 62 12.69 17.22 -1.60
N ARG A 63 12.19 16.01 -1.35
CA ARG A 63 11.34 15.22 -2.28
C ARG A 63 9.85 15.51 -2.04
N TYR A 64 9.44 16.77 -2.19
CA TYR A 64 8.16 17.29 -1.71
C TYR A 64 6.91 16.64 -2.34
N SER A 65 6.87 16.49 -3.66
CA SER A 65 5.73 15.85 -4.34
C SER A 65 5.54 14.40 -3.89
N ALA A 66 6.64 13.64 -3.81
CA ALA A 66 6.61 12.26 -3.32
C ALA A 66 6.24 12.18 -1.84
N ALA A 67 6.66 13.14 -1.02
CA ALA A 67 6.29 13.24 0.39
C ALA A 67 4.77 13.42 0.55
N MET A 68 4.16 14.37 -0.17
CA MET A 68 2.70 14.55 -0.20
C MET A 68 1.98 13.30 -0.68
N TYR A 69 2.51 12.67 -1.75
CA TYR A 69 1.91 11.46 -2.31
C TYR A 69 1.81 10.33 -1.28
N LEU A 70 2.90 10.04 -0.56
CA LEU A 70 2.88 8.99 0.47
C LEU A 70 1.99 9.33 1.67
N ALA A 71 1.90 10.62 2.04
CA ALA A 71 1.01 11.05 3.11
C ALA A 71 -0.48 10.85 2.75
N GLY A 72 -0.89 11.20 1.53
CA GLY A 72 -2.26 10.96 1.07
C GLY A 72 -2.58 9.47 0.95
N TYR A 73 -1.61 8.65 0.51
CA TYR A 73 -1.76 7.20 0.49
C TYR A 73 -1.95 6.61 1.90
N ALA A 74 -1.28 7.17 2.93
CA ALA A 74 -1.50 6.75 4.30
C ALA A 74 -2.95 6.99 4.77
N ILE A 75 -3.55 8.11 4.38
CA ILE A 75 -4.97 8.42 4.69
C ILE A 75 -5.88 7.42 3.99
N GLU A 76 -5.65 7.14 2.71
CA GLU A 76 -6.43 6.15 1.95
C GLU A 76 -6.46 4.79 2.68
N LEU A 77 -5.30 4.32 3.14
CA LEU A 77 -5.18 3.06 3.88
C LEU A 77 -5.92 3.10 5.22
N MET A 78 -5.85 4.22 5.95
CA MET A 78 -6.56 4.37 7.22
C MET A 78 -8.07 4.43 7.02
N LEU A 79 -8.56 5.11 5.98
CA LEU A 79 -9.99 5.12 5.62
C LEU A 79 -10.46 3.71 5.26
N LYS A 80 -9.70 2.97 4.43
CA LYS A 80 -9.98 1.56 4.13
C LYS A 80 -10.03 0.70 5.38
N LEU A 81 -9.14 0.93 6.34
CA LEU A 81 -9.18 0.25 7.64
C LEU A 81 -10.47 0.56 8.43
N LYS A 82 -10.92 1.82 8.43
CA LYS A 82 -12.18 2.22 9.07
C LYS A 82 -13.39 1.59 8.39
N ILE A 83 -13.40 1.54 7.06
CA ILE A 83 -14.40 0.81 6.26
C ILE A 83 -14.44 -0.67 6.68
N CYS A 84 -13.28 -1.34 6.82
CA CYS A 84 -13.22 -2.72 7.30
C CYS A 84 -13.80 -2.90 8.72
N GLY A 85 -13.68 -1.87 9.58
CA GLY A 85 -14.28 -1.86 10.90
C GLY A 85 -15.80 -1.71 10.84
N LEU A 86 -16.28 -0.71 10.10
CA LEU A 86 -17.70 -0.39 9.96
C LEU A 86 -18.49 -1.54 9.29
N LEU A 87 -17.96 -2.07 8.19
CA LEU A 87 -18.57 -3.15 7.42
C LEU A 87 -18.28 -4.55 7.99
N ARG A 88 -17.62 -4.61 9.16
CA ARG A 88 -17.28 -5.85 9.87
C ARG A 88 -16.50 -6.88 9.05
N PHE A 89 -15.66 -6.42 8.11
CA PHE A 89 -14.75 -7.29 7.37
C PHE A 89 -13.78 -7.95 8.34
N LYS A 90 -13.96 -9.24 8.67
CA LYS A 90 -13.23 -9.89 9.77
C LYS A 90 -11.71 -9.90 9.57
N ARG A 91 -11.23 -10.20 8.36
CA ARG A 91 -9.79 -10.35 8.07
C ARG A 91 -9.13 -9.04 7.63
N GLY A 92 -9.73 -8.34 6.68
CA GLY A 92 -9.05 -7.26 5.96
C GLY A 92 -9.86 -6.65 4.83
N PHE A 93 -9.25 -5.70 4.12
CA PHE A 93 -9.87 -5.02 2.99
C PHE A 93 -9.86 -5.91 1.74
N PRO A 94 -11.02 -6.14 1.09
CA PRO A 94 -11.10 -7.00 -0.09
C PRO A 94 -10.45 -6.32 -1.30
N GLU A 95 -9.54 -7.03 -1.96
CA GLU A 95 -8.81 -6.53 -3.14
C GLU A 95 -9.42 -7.03 -4.46
N ASN A 96 -10.30 -8.04 -4.42
CA ASN A 96 -10.98 -8.62 -5.57
C ASN A 96 -12.45 -8.95 -5.26
N GLU A 97 -13.25 -9.13 -6.31
CA GLU A 97 -14.70 -9.39 -6.18
C GLU A 97 -14.99 -10.71 -5.46
N THR A 98 -14.11 -11.73 -5.57
CA THR A 98 -14.27 -13.01 -4.86
C THR A 98 -14.23 -12.80 -3.34
N GLU A 99 -13.25 -12.06 -2.85
CA GLU A 99 -13.11 -11.68 -1.44
C GLU A 99 -14.30 -10.81 -0.97
N PHE A 100 -14.75 -9.87 -1.80
CA PHE A 100 -15.88 -9.01 -1.49
C PHE A 100 -17.20 -9.81 -1.41
N ASN A 101 -17.43 -10.72 -2.35
CA ASN A 101 -18.59 -11.61 -2.37
C ASN A 101 -18.59 -12.57 -1.16
N ALA A 102 -17.42 -13.04 -0.73
CA ALA A 102 -17.30 -13.85 0.47
C ALA A 102 -17.81 -13.08 1.71
N TYR A 103 -17.52 -11.78 1.84
CA TYR A 103 -18.09 -10.96 2.91
C TYR A 103 -19.60 -10.75 2.78
N LYS A 104 -20.13 -10.53 1.57
CA LYS A 104 -21.60 -10.43 1.35
C LYS A 104 -22.35 -11.69 1.76
N ALA A 105 -21.76 -12.85 1.56
CA ALA A 105 -22.36 -14.14 1.91
C ALA A 105 -22.43 -14.36 3.44
N THR A 106 -21.70 -13.58 4.24
CA THR A 106 -21.76 -13.67 5.70
C THR A 106 -22.94 -12.89 6.29
N ALA A 107 -23.60 -13.45 7.30
CA ALA A 107 -24.73 -12.81 8.00
C ALA A 107 -24.39 -11.41 8.54
N ASP A 108 -23.14 -11.19 8.97
CA ASP A 108 -22.64 -9.92 9.49
C ASP A 108 -22.49 -8.82 8.42
N GLY A 109 -22.22 -9.20 7.17
CA GLY A 109 -21.97 -8.29 6.05
C GLY A 109 -23.23 -7.95 5.25
N ALA A 110 -24.22 -8.84 5.24
CA ALA A 110 -25.37 -8.73 4.33
C ALA A 110 -26.20 -7.45 4.52
N SER A 111 -26.50 -7.04 5.76
CA SER A 111 -27.46 -5.95 6.03
C SER A 111 -26.90 -4.55 5.70
N LEU A 112 -25.63 -4.28 6.04
CA LEU A 112 -25.01 -2.96 5.83
C LEU A 112 -24.36 -2.84 4.44
N LEU A 113 -23.80 -3.94 3.92
CA LEU A 113 -23.14 -3.95 2.63
C LEU A 113 -24.15 -3.89 1.48
N SER A 114 -25.25 -4.65 1.53
CA SER A 114 -26.17 -4.73 0.38
C SER A 114 -26.95 -3.44 0.12
N THR A 115 -27.13 -2.59 1.14
CA THR A 115 -27.88 -1.33 1.04
C THR A 115 -26.99 -0.15 0.65
N THR A 116 -25.74 -0.11 1.14
CA THR A 116 -24.84 1.05 0.95
C THR A 116 -23.80 0.83 -0.14
N ILE A 117 -23.25 -0.38 -0.28
CA ILE A 117 -22.13 -0.69 -1.18
C ILE A 117 -22.43 -1.97 -1.95
N THR A 118 -22.92 -1.81 -3.18
CA THR A 118 -23.31 -2.94 -4.03
C THR A 118 -22.13 -3.59 -4.75
N LYS A 119 -21.08 -2.80 -5.05
CA LYS A 119 -19.92 -3.23 -5.83
C LYS A 119 -18.62 -2.83 -5.16
N LEU A 120 -17.61 -3.71 -5.22
CA LEU A 120 -16.28 -3.45 -4.67
C LEU A 120 -15.66 -2.16 -5.19
N ARG A 121 -15.89 -1.84 -6.49
CA ARG A 121 -15.36 -0.62 -7.12
C ARG A 121 -15.70 0.68 -6.38
N GLN A 122 -16.78 0.71 -5.60
CA GLN A 122 -17.17 1.89 -4.83
C GLN A 122 -16.22 2.17 -3.67
N ILE A 123 -15.63 1.14 -3.07
CA ILE A 123 -14.69 1.29 -1.93
C ILE A 123 -13.24 1.04 -2.34
N LYS A 124 -13.00 0.41 -3.49
CA LYS A 124 -11.66 0.26 -4.08
C LYS A 124 -11.25 1.49 -4.90
N ASN A 125 -12.09 2.53 -4.94
CA ASN A 125 -11.65 3.80 -5.51
C ASN A 125 -10.51 4.40 -4.65
N HIS A 126 -9.75 5.30 -5.26
CA HIS A 126 -8.67 6.03 -4.60
C HIS A 126 -9.09 7.49 -4.31
N ASN A 127 -10.40 7.73 -4.23
CA ASN A 127 -10.97 9.04 -3.96
C ASN A 127 -11.20 9.19 -2.46
N LEU A 128 -10.48 10.12 -1.82
CA LEU A 128 -10.55 10.28 -0.37
C LEU A 128 -11.94 10.68 0.12
N ALA A 129 -12.70 11.49 -0.63
CA ALA A 129 -14.03 11.93 -0.22
C ALA A 129 -15.02 10.77 -0.20
N ASP A 130 -15.02 9.94 -1.24
CA ASP A 130 -15.84 8.74 -1.27
C ASP A 130 -15.47 7.78 -0.14
N LEU A 131 -14.17 7.55 0.08
CA LEU A 131 -13.68 6.69 1.16
C LEU A 131 -14.04 7.25 2.55
N LEU A 132 -13.98 8.57 2.74
CA LEU A 132 -14.37 9.21 3.99
C LEU A 132 -15.86 9.00 4.26
N LYS A 133 -16.71 9.19 3.25
CA LYS A 133 -18.15 8.91 3.33
C LYS A 133 -18.41 7.45 3.69
N TYR A 134 -17.81 6.50 2.96
CA TYR A 134 -18.01 5.07 3.24
C TYR A 134 -17.40 4.61 4.57
N SER A 135 -16.43 5.33 5.12
CA SER A 135 -15.86 5.02 6.44
C SER A 135 -16.77 5.40 7.61
N GLY A 136 -17.84 6.18 7.37
CA GLY A 136 -18.72 6.69 8.42
C GLY A 136 -18.06 7.77 9.30
N LYS A 137 -16.93 8.34 8.87
CA LYS A 137 -16.17 9.36 9.62
C LYS A 137 -16.33 10.78 9.09
N GLU A 138 -17.06 10.95 7.99
CA GLU A 138 -17.27 12.25 7.34
C GLU A 138 -17.76 13.32 8.30
N VAL A 139 -18.86 13.09 9.03
CA VAL A 139 -19.40 14.07 9.97
C VAL A 139 -18.38 14.44 11.06
N ALA A 140 -17.64 13.47 11.58
CA ALA A 140 -16.65 13.72 12.63
C ALA A 140 -15.45 14.54 12.12
N VAL A 141 -14.94 14.22 10.93
CA VAL A 141 -13.80 14.92 10.31
C VAL A 141 -14.22 16.34 9.90
N LEU A 142 -15.36 16.50 9.23
CA LEU A 142 -15.83 17.81 8.78
C LEU A 142 -16.23 18.72 9.95
N ALA A 143 -16.66 18.17 11.09
CA ALA A 143 -16.94 18.96 12.28
C ALA A 143 -15.67 19.37 13.04
N ARG A 144 -14.64 18.52 13.09
CA ARG A 144 -13.44 18.75 13.93
C ARG A 144 -12.27 19.40 13.21
N CYS A 145 -12.05 19.02 11.95
CA CYS A 145 -10.90 19.45 11.16
C CYS A 145 -11.27 19.79 9.70
N PRO A 146 -12.26 20.69 9.46
CA PRO A 146 -12.70 21.04 8.12
C PRO A 146 -11.61 21.71 7.28
N GLY A 147 -10.77 22.55 7.89
CA GLY A 147 -9.68 23.25 7.21
C GLY A 147 -8.58 22.28 6.75
N GLU A 148 -8.20 21.34 7.62
CA GLU A 148 -7.24 20.29 7.30
C GLU A 148 -7.76 19.41 6.17
N TRP A 149 -9.05 19.03 6.24
CA TRP A 149 -9.70 18.24 5.20
C TRP A 149 -9.69 18.94 3.84
N ALA A 150 -10.07 20.22 3.81
CA ALA A 150 -10.03 21.03 2.58
C ALA A 150 -8.62 21.09 1.96
N GLY A 151 -7.58 21.09 2.79
CA GLY A 151 -6.19 21.08 2.34
C GLY A 151 -5.73 19.75 1.71
N ILE A 152 -6.44 18.64 1.93
CA ILE A 152 -6.03 17.32 1.43
C ILE A 152 -7.00 16.67 0.44
N SER A 153 -8.24 17.12 0.37
CA SER A 153 -9.32 16.46 -0.37
C SER A 153 -9.07 16.38 -1.88
N GLY A 154 -8.22 17.27 -2.41
CA GLY A 154 -7.77 17.23 -3.80
C GLY A 154 -6.68 16.19 -4.11
N TRP A 155 -6.25 15.38 -3.14
CA TRP A 155 -5.30 14.30 -3.37
C TRP A 155 -5.93 13.14 -4.16
N GLY A 156 -5.13 12.56 -5.06
CA GLY A 156 -5.50 11.39 -5.86
C GLY A 156 -4.27 10.60 -6.31
N PRO A 157 -4.45 9.36 -6.78
CA PRO A 157 -3.35 8.47 -7.18
C PRO A 157 -2.59 8.98 -8.42
N ASP A 158 -3.26 9.77 -9.25
CA ASP A 158 -2.75 10.41 -10.46
C ASP A 158 -1.63 11.43 -10.15
N GLN A 159 -1.63 12.02 -8.96
CA GLN A 159 -0.58 12.94 -8.52
C GLN A 159 0.82 12.30 -8.53
N ARG A 160 0.91 10.96 -8.51
CA ARG A 160 2.18 10.22 -8.70
C ARG A 160 2.90 10.62 -9.99
N TYR A 161 2.17 10.92 -11.05
CA TYR A 161 2.70 11.27 -12.37
C TYR A 161 2.78 12.78 -12.59
N SER A 162 2.45 13.57 -11.57
CA SER A 162 2.47 15.02 -11.68
C SER A 162 3.91 15.53 -11.78
N ALA A 163 4.20 16.27 -12.85
CA ALA A 163 5.43 17.05 -12.98
C ALA A 163 5.39 18.37 -12.18
N ARG A 164 4.35 18.60 -11.37
CA ARG A 164 4.17 19.84 -10.62
C ARG A 164 5.27 20.01 -9.58
N ILE A 165 5.90 21.18 -9.60
CA ILE A 165 6.85 21.60 -8.57
C ILE A 165 6.08 22.00 -7.32
N ILE A 166 6.32 21.29 -6.23
CA ILE A 166 5.70 21.52 -4.92
C ILE A 166 6.70 22.25 -4.02
N ARG A 167 6.24 23.26 -3.28
CA ARG A 167 7.06 23.98 -2.29
C ARG A 167 7.11 23.20 -0.97
N LYS A 168 8.21 23.35 -0.23
CA LYS A 168 8.40 22.74 1.11
C LYS A 168 7.23 23.02 2.05
N ALA A 169 6.78 24.28 2.11
CA ALA A 169 5.70 24.71 2.99
C ALA A 169 4.39 23.96 2.69
N THR A 170 4.00 23.88 1.41
CA THR A 170 2.81 23.14 0.96
C THR A 170 2.88 21.66 1.33
N ALA A 171 4.03 21.01 1.12
CA ALA A 171 4.20 19.61 1.48
C ALA A 171 4.17 19.38 3.00
N ALA A 172 4.81 20.25 3.77
CA ALA A 172 4.81 20.18 5.22
C ALA A 172 3.41 20.37 5.80
N GLU A 173 2.65 21.32 5.28
CA GLU A 173 1.24 21.55 5.61
C GLU A 173 0.37 20.35 5.28
N PHE A 174 0.48 19.81 4.07
CA PHE A 174 -0.27 18.63 3.68
C PHE A 174 0.01 17.44 4.61
N ILE A 175 1.28 17.19 4.96
CA ILE A 175 1.66 16.10 5.89
C ILE A 175 1.12 16.36 7.30
N ARG A 176 1.14 17.60 7.78
CA ARG A 176 0.56 17.98 9.07
C ARG A 176 -0.95 17.72 9.09
N ASN A 177 -1.66 18.21 8.08
CA ASN A 177 -3.11 18.01 7.94
C ASN A 177 -3.44 16.51 7.89
N SER A 178 -2.62 15.73 7.16
CA SER A 178 -2.76 14.27 7.08
C SER A 178 -2.67 13.59 8.45
N LYS A 179 -1.73 14.01 9.31
CA LYS A 179 -1.58 13.48 10.68
C LYS A 179 -2.80 13.80 11.54
N ILE A 180 -3.22 15.06 11.54
CA ILE A 180 -4.40 15.53 12.31
C ILE A 180 -5.65 14.75 11.91
N ILE A 181 -5.87 14.53 10.62
CA ILE A 181 -7.02 13.77 10.14
C ILE A 181 -6.94 12.32 10.60
N ILE A 182 -5.78 11.68 10.46
CA ILE A 182 -5.60 10.28 10.88
C ILE A 182 -5.83 10.09 12.38
N GLU A 183 -5.46 11.07 13.21
CA GLU A 183 -5.74 11.07 14.66
C GLU A 183 -7.24 11.21 14.98
N ASN A 184 -8.04 11.78 14.06
CA ASN A 184 -9.48 12.00 14.21
C ASN A 184 -10.36 10.96 13.48
N LEU A 185 -9.77 10.02 12.72
CA LEU A 185 -10.47 8.86 12.15
C LEU A 185 -10.71 7.79 13.22
#